data_AF-A0A7W0ZDY6-F1
#
_entry.id   AF-A0A7W0ZDY6-F1
#
_cell.length_a   1.000
_cell.length_b   1.000
_cell.length_c   1.000
_cell.angle_alpha   90.00
_cell.angle_beta   90.00
_cell.angle_gamma   90.00
#
_symmetry.space_group_name_H-M   'P 1'
#
loop_
_entity.id
_entity.type
_entity.pdbx_description
1 polymer ?
#
loop_
_entity_poly.entity_id
_entity_poly.type
_entity_poly.pdbx_seq_one_letter_code
_entity_poly.pdbx_strand_id
1 'polypeptide(L)'
;MASSLGLVLVLAALLSYLGMLFVAHRFTYKTWTFDGLAGVGIALAIAGWIAGEAPTVPIVTLVLGISWFVISRRELRLSGSNELLAHVGKPLPEFAASTVTRKPVTGQDLLAAAPTLLVLYRGWWCPSSKAQLGELIAAHEELAEAGLTIFAGSVDSPAESAPMQEYVGDSITILCNVPESFLDEVGVRDSRGAPWYDRALFGAAERAIAMPTALVVERSGRVVFADRAKSVEDRAAPTLILNAIKV
;
A
#
# COMPACT_ATOMS: atom_id res chain seq x y z
N MET A 1 12.40 -33.11 -17.95
CA MET A 1 13.12 -32.57 -16.78
C MET A 1 12.99 -31.06 -16.68
N ALA A 2 13.04 -30.33 -17.80
CA ALA A 2 12.93 -28.88 -17.79
C ALA A 2 11.54 -28.43 -17.29
N SER A 3 10.46 -29.11 -17.72
CA SER A 3 9.09 -28.74 -17.32
C SER A 3 8.84 -28.98 -15.83
N SER A 4 9.39 -30.06 -15.27
CA SER A 4 9.27 -30.37 -13.84
C SER A 4 9.99 -29.34 -12.98
N LEU A 5 11.18 -28.91 -13.41
CA LEU A 5 11.89 -27.81 -12.75
C LEU A 5 11.09 -26.50 -12.85
N GLY A 6 10.52 -26.22 -14.03
CA GLY A 6 9.64 -25.06 -14.23
C GLY A 6 8.44 -25.04 -13.28
N LEU A 7 7.78 -26.19 -13.10
CA LEU A 7 6.68 -26.36 -12.14
C LEU A 7 7.13 -26.08 -10.70
N VAL A 8 8.29 -26.63 -10.30
CA VAL A 8 8.84 -26.40 -8.95
C VAL A 8 9.11 -24.91 -8.72
N LEU A 9 9.64 -24.17 -9.70
CA LEU A 9 9.88 -22.74 -9.56
C LEU A 9 8.59 -21.94 -9.42
N VAL A 10 7.56 -22.25 -10.23
CA VAL A 10 6.24 -21.60 -10.11
C VAL A 10 5.63 -21.90 -8.73
N LEU A 11 5.61 -23.16 -8.29
CA LEU A 11 5.09 -23.53 -6.98
C LEU A 11 5.88 -22.87 -5.85
N ALA A 12 7.21 -22.80 -5.96
CA ALA A 12 8.04 -22.11 -5.00
C ALA A 12 7.70 -20.61 -4.93
N ALA A 13 7.46 -19.94 -6.06
CA ALA A 13 7.01 -18.55 -6.10
C ALA A 13 5.68 -18.35 -5.38
N LEU A 14 4.68 -19.19 -5.68
CA LEU A 14 3.35 -19.10 -5.07
C LEU A 14 3.40 -19.39 -3.57
N LEU A 15 4.05 -20.49 -3.17
CA LEU A 15 4.13 -20.91 -1.77
C LEU A 15 4.97 -19.95 -0.92
N SER A 16 6.07 -19.41 -1.47
CA SER A 16 6.86 -18.40 -0.77
C SER A 16 6.10 -17.10 -0.59
N TYR A 17 5.33 -16.65 -1.59
CA TYR A 17 4.47 -15.48 -1.45
C TYR A 17 3.36 -15.69 -0.42
N LEU A 18 2.63 -16.81 -0.49
CA LEU A 18 1.58 -17.13 0.49
C LEU A 18 2.16 -17.34 1.89
N GLY A 19 3.30 -18.01 2.01
CA GLY A 19 4.00 -18.19 3.27
C GLY A 19 4.46 -16.87 3.86
N MET A 20 4.98 -15.96 3.04
CA MET A 20 5.32 -14.61 3.46
C MET A 20 4.11 -13.83 3.98
N LEU A 21 2.97 -13.93 3.27
CA LEU A 21 1.72 -13.27 3.65
C LEU A 21 1.12 -13.79 4.97
N PHE A 22 0.91 -15.11 5.04
CA PHE A 22 0.11 -15.73 6.07
C PHE A 22 0.91 -16.26 7.26
N VAL A 23 2.19 -16.61 7.05
CA VAL A 23 3.04 -17.22 8.10
C VAL A 23 4.02 -16.20 8.67
N ALA A 24 4.80 -15.55 7.81
CA ALA A 24 5.82 -14.63 8.29
C ALA A 24 5.24 -13.29 8.76
N HIS A 25 4.03 -12.93 8.32
CA HIS A 25 3.45 -11.59 8.45
C HIS A 25 4.41 -10.46 8.00
N ARG A 26 5.45 -10.80 7.23
CA ARG A 26 6.44 -9.88 6.69
C ARG A 26 6.02 -9.52 5.29
N PHE A 27 5.24 -8.48 5.15
CA PHE A 27 4.79 -8.07 3.83
C PHE A 27 5.90 -7.28 3.13
N THR A 28 6.48 -7.82 2.06
CA THR A 28 6.99 -6.95 1.00
C THR A 28 5.86 -6.70 0.01
N TYR A 29 5.67 -5.44 -0.31
CA TYR A 29 4.74 -5.07 -1.36
C TYR A 29 5.30 -5.36 -2.75
N LYS A 30 6.63 -5.49 -2.91
CA LYS A 30 7.26 -5.64 -4.22
C LYS A 30 7.14 -7.09 -4.72
N THR A 31 6.20 -7.34 -5.61
CA THR A 31 5.95 -8.70 -6.15
C THR A 31 6.95 -9.18 -7.20
N TRP A 32 7.84 -8.30 -7.68
CA TRP A 32 8.77 -8.56 -8.78
C TRP A 32 9.69 -9.78 -8.60
N THR A 33 10.08 -10.12 -7.38
CA THR A 33 10.91 -11.31 -7.10
C THR A 33 10.14 -12.59 -7.39
N PHE A 34 8.88 -12.66 -6.98
CA PHE A 34 7.98 -13.79 -7.23
C PHE A 34 7.58 -13.85 -8.70
N ASP A 35 7.32 -12.69 -9.32
CA ASP A 35 7.07 -12.58 -10.77
C ASP A 35 8.26 -13.11 -11.59
N GLY A 36 9.49 -12.74 -11.20
CA GLY A 36 10.70 -13.23 -11.86
C GLY A 36 10.84 -14.74 -11.77
N LEU A 37 10.62 -15.31 -10.58
CA LEU A 37 10.69 -16.75 -10.35
C LEU A 37 9.60 -17.51 -11.15
N ALA A 38 8.38 -17.00 -11.15
CA ALA A 38 7.28 -17.56 -11.95
C ALA A 38 7.56 -17.46 -13.45
N GLY A 39 8.13 -16.34 -13.92
CA GLY A 39 8.52 -16.14 -15.32
C GLY A 39 9.59 -17.13 -15.80
N VAL A 40 10.62 -17.36 -14.98
CA VAL A 40 11.64 -18.39 -15.27
C VAL A 40 11.01 -19.78 -15.32
N GLY A 41 10.10 -20.09 -14.39
CA GLY A 41 9.38 -21.36 -14.38
C GLY A 41 8.53 -21.59 -15.63
N ILE A 42 7.83 -20.56 -16.10
CA ILE A 42 7.08 -20.57 -17.36
C ILE A 42 8.01 -20.81 -18.56
N ALA A 43 9.16 -20.11 -18.62
CA ALA A 43 10.11 -20.28 -19.72
C ALA A 43 10.67 -21.71 -19.80
N LEU A 44 10.98 -22.32 -18.65
CA LEU A 44 11.42 -23.72 -18.58
C LEU A 44 10.33 -24.70 -19.00
N ALA A 45 9.07 -24.44 -18.66
CA ALA A 45 7.93 -25.24 -19.11
C ALA A 45 7.73 -25.18 -20.63
N ILE A 46 7.86 -23.99 -21.23
CA ILE A 46 7.80 -23.81 -22.69
C ILE A 46 8.96 -24.57 -23.36
N ALA A 47 10.19 -24.44 -22.83
CA ALA A 47 11.36 -25.13 -23.37
C ALA A 47 11.21 -26.66 -23.29
N GLY A 48 10.69 -27.18 -22.18
CA GLY A 48 10.41 -28.61 -22.02
C GLY A 48 9.34 -29.12 -22.97
N TRP A 49 8.29 -28.33 -23.23
CA TRP A 49 7.28 -28.66 -24.25
C TRP A 49 7.93 -28.73 -25.65
N ILE A 50 8.69 -27.70 -26.04
CA ILE A 50 9.37 -27.66 -27.35
C ILE A 50 10.34 -28.84 -27.51
N ALA A 51 10.97 -29.30 -26.43
CA ALA A 51 11.85 -30.47 -26.41
C ALA A 51 11.12 -31.83 -26.47
N GLY A 52 9.79 -31.85 -26.56
CA GLY A 52 9.00 -33.07 -26.70
C GLY A 52 8.62 -33.77 -25.39
N GLU A 53 8.72 -33.08 -24.24
CA GLU A 53 8.22 -33.62 -22.97
C GLU A 53 6.68 -33.79 -22.99
N ALA A 54 6.16 -34.71 -22.16
CA ALA A 54 4.71 -34.93 -22.06
C ALA A 54 3.98 -33.62 -21.72
N PRO A 55 2.84 -33.31 -22.38
CA PRO A 55 2.25 -31.98 -22.34
C PRO A 55 1.62 -31.62 -20.98
N THR A 56 1.36 -32.61 -20.12
CA THR A 56 0.69 -32.40 -18.84
C THR A 56 1.42 -31.42 -17.92
N VAL A 57 2.73 -31.61 -17.71
CA VAL A 57 3.52 -30.78 -16.79
C VAL A 57 3.69 -29.35 -17.32
N PRO A 58 4.05 -29.11 -18.60
CA PRO A 58 4.05 -27.78 -19.19
C PRO A 58 2.70 -27.06 -19.07
N ILE A 59 1.58 -27.74 -19.41
CA ILE A 59 0.25 -27.13 -19.37
C ILE A 59 -0.09 -26.68 -17.93
N VAL A 60 0.12 -27.54 -16.94
CA VAL A 60 -0.14 -27.19 -15.53
C VAL A 60 0.73 -26.01 -15.10
N THR A 61 2.01 -26.01 -15.47
CA THR A 61 2.93 -24.91 -15.13
C THR A 61 2.50 -23.58 -15.76
N LEU A 62 2.10 -23.61 -17.03
CA LEU A 62 1.59 -22.44 -17.75
C LEU A 62 0.31 -21.91 -17.12
N VAL A 63 -0.66 -22.78 -16.81
CA VAL A 63 -1.92 -22.38 -16.18
C VAL A 63 -1.66 -21.73 -14.83
N LEU A 64 -0.84 -22.34 -13.97
CA LEU A 64 -0.51 -21.78 -12.65
C LEU A 64 0.26 -20.46 -12.76
N GLY A 65 1.27 -20.41 -13.62
CA GLY A 65 2.10 -19.22 -13.83
C GLY A 65 1.31 -18.06 -14.42
N ILE A 66 0.49 -18.29 -15.45
CA ILE A 66 -0.37 -17.25 -16.04
C ILE A 66 -1.42 -16.79 -15.03
N SER A 67 -2.04 -17.72 -14.28
CA SER A 67 -3.00 -17.37 -13.23
C SER A 67 -2.38 -16.48 -12.17
N TRP A 68 -1.13 -16.75 -11.76
CA TRP A 68 -0.38 -15.88 -10.86
C TRP A 68 -0.32 -14.45 -11.38
N PHE A 69 0.14 -14.22 -12.62
CA PHE A 69 0.23 -12.88 -13.19
C PHE A 69 -1.13 -12.20 -13.31
N VAL A 70 -2.16 -12.93 -13.74
CA VAL A 70 -3.51 -12.36 -13.88
C VAL A 70 -4.07 -11.96 -12.52
N ILE A 71 -3.96 -12.83 -11.51
CA ILE A 71 -4.46 -12.58 -10.16
C ILE A 71 -3.65 -11.46 -9.49
N SER A 72 -2.32 -11.52 -9.50
CA SER A 72 -1.47 -10.51 -8.86
C SER A 72 -1.70 -9.13 -9.47
N ARG A 73 -1.72 -9.02 -10.81
CA ARG A 73 -1.99 -7.74 -11.49
C ARG A 73 -3.40 -7.25 -11.25
N ARG A 74 -4.39 -8.14 -11.07
CA ARG A 74 -5.74 -7.73 -10.70
C ARG A 74 -5.78 -7.22 -9.28
N GLU A 75 -5.17 -7.90 -8.32
CA GLU A 75 -5.23 -7.50 -6.91
C GLU A 75 -4.42 -6.24 -6.59
N LEU A 76 -3.35 -5.98 -7.34
CA LEU A 76 -2.54 -4.77 -7.18
C LEU A 76 -3.16 -3.52 -7.81
N ARG A 77 -4.26 -3.64 -8.58
CA ARG A 77 -4.93 -2.50 -9.19
C ARG A 77 -5.70 -1.68 -8.16
N LEU A 78 -5.44 -0.38 -8.19
CA LEU A 78 -6.26 0.67 -7.61
C LEU A 78 -7.25 1.17 -8.67
N SER A 79 -8.47 1.56 -8.26
CA SER A 79 -9.49 2.06 -9.18
C SER A 79 -10.18 3.27 -8.58
N GLY A 80 -10.38 4.34 -9.34
CA GLY A 80 -11.10 5.51 -8.83
C GLY A 80 -10.51 6.79 -9.38
N SER A 81 -9.96 7.64 -8.51
CA SER A 81 -9.41 8.93 -8.91
C SER A 81 -8.32 8.79 -9.99
N ASN A 82 -8.52 9.45 -11.13
CA ASN A 82 -7.58 9.40 -12.26
C ASN A 82 -6.42 10.39 -12.10
N GLU A 83 -6.66 11.53 -11.43
CA GLU A 83 -5.70 12.61 -11.26
C GLU A 83 -5.51 12.94 -9.78
N LEU A 84 -4.29 13.33 -9.40
CA LEU A 84 -3.97 13.83 -8.06
C LEU A 84 -4.20 15.35 -8.04
N LEU A 85 -5.27 15.77 -7.38
CA LEU A 85 -5.71 17.17 -7.37
C LEU A 85 -4.93 18.00 -6.36
N ALA A 86 -4.55 17.43 -5.22
CA ALA A 86 -3.69 18.05 -4.22
C ALA A 86 -2.20 17.82 -4.55
N HIS A 87 -1.74 18.37 -5.67
CA HIS A 87 -0.33 18.35 -6.08
C HIS A 87 0.46 19.52 -5.51
N VAL A 88 1.78 19.51 -5.70
CA VAL A 88 2.71 20.52 -5.19
C VAL A 88 2.24 21.94 -5.54
N GLY A 89 2.23 22.82 -4.54
CA GLY A 89 1.79 24.21 -4.61
C GLY A 89 0.31 24.43 -4.34
N LYS A 90 -0.54 23.39 -4.37
CA LYS A 90 -1.97 23.50 -4.04
C LYS A 90 -2.19 23.52 -2.52
N PRO A 91 -3.27 24.17 -2.03
CA PRO A 91 -3.66 24.05 -0.64
C PRO A 91 -4.13 22.63 -0.33
N LEU A 92 -3.91 22.16 0.89
CA LEU A 92 -4.57 20.96 1.40
C LEU A 92 -6.09 21.24 1.53
N PRO A 93 -6.97 20.38 0.99
CA PRO A 93 -8.40 20.55 1.19
C PRO A 93 -8.79 20.44 2.67
N GLU A 94 -9.90 21.07 3.04
CA GLU A 94 -10.41 21.02 4.41
C GLU A 94 -10.98 19.63 4.72
N PHE A 95 -10.76 19.16 5.94
CA PHE A 95 -11.35 17.91 6.42
C PHE A 95 -11.53 17.92 7.93
N ALA A 96 -12.41 17.05 8.39
CA ALA A 96 -12.58 16.72 9.80
C ALA A 96 -12.42 15.20 9.96
N ALA A 97 -11.47 14.80 10.79
CA ALA A 97 -11.21 13.43 11.17
C ALA A 97 -11.21 13.32 12.70
N SER A 98 -10.91 12.14 13.22
CA SER A 98 -10.69 11.96 14.65
C SER A 98 -9.51 11.04 14.94
N THR A 99 -8.92 11.12 16.12
CA THR A 99 -7.95 10.12 16.58
C THR A 99 -8.66 8.81 16.98
N VAL A 100 -7.90 7.76 17.27
CA VAL A 100 -8.45 6.51 17.86
C VAL A 100 -9.15 6.74 19.21
N THR A 101 -8.77 7.78 19.95
CA THR A 101 -9.43 8.20 21.20
C THR A 101 -10.65 9.10 20.97
N ARG A 102 -11.08 9.26 19.71
CA ARG A 102 -12.20 10.12 19.27
C ARG A 102 -11.98 11.61 19.50
N LYS A 103 -10.73 12.06 19.69
CA LYS A 103 -10.41 13.49 19.70
C LYS A 103 -10.58 14.03 18.27
N PRO A 104 -11.32 15.12 18.04
CA PRO A 104 -11.43 15.71 16.71
C PRO A 104 -10.08 16.24 16.23
N VAL A 105 -9.79 16.08 14.95
CA VAL A 105 -8.60 16.60 14.26
C VAL A 105 -9.02 17.20 12.92
N THR A 106 -8.51 18.38 12.62
CA THR A 106 -8.81 19.16 11.42
C THR A 106 -7.54 19.49 10.65
N GLY A 107 -7.69 20.03 9.43
CA GLY A 107 -6.55 20.56 8.67
C GLY A 107 -5.73 21.58 9.47
N GLN A 108 -6.36 22.42 10.28
CA GLN A 108 -5.67 23.42 11.11
C GLN A 108 -4.74 22.79 12.15
N ASP A 109 -5.11 21.64 12.72
CA ASP A 109 -4.27 20.92 13.67
C ASP A 109 -2.99 20.38 12.98
N LEU A 110 -3.10 19.93 11.73
CA LEU A 110 -1.94 19.54 10.92
C LEU A 110 -1.05 20.76 10.63
N LEU A 111 -1.64 21.92 10.32
CA LEU A 111 -0.86 23.14 10.07
C LEU A 111 -0.15 23.66 11.32
N ALA A 112 -0.76 23.51 12.50
CA ALA A 112 -0.12 23.83 13.77
C ALA A 112 1.10 22.94 14.05
N ALA A 113 1.07 21.68 13.59
CA ALA A 113 2.16 20.71 13.67
C ALA A 113 3.11 20.75 12.45
N ALA A 114 2.97 21.72 11.55
CA ALA A 114 3.71 21.75 10.30
C ALA A 114 5.23 22.02 10.49
N PRO A 115 6.08 21.48 9.60
CA PRO A 115 5.73 20.70 8.41
C PRO A 115 5.20 19.31 8.77
N THR A 116 4.16 18.87 8.07
CA THR A 116 3.45 17.62 8.40
C THR A 116 3.47 16.67 7.21
N LEU A 117 3.80 15.41 7.48
CA LEU A 117 3.63 14.30 6.56
C LEU A 117 2.26 13.65 6.83
N LEU A 118 1.32 13.83 5.91
CA LEU A 118 0.03 13.14 5.90
C LEU A 118 0.11 11.92 4.98
N VAL A 119 -0.06 10.74 5.55
CA VAL A 119 -0.09 9.47 4.82
C VAL A 119 -1.52 8.92 4.80
N LEU A 120 -2.14 8.88 3.62
CA LEU A 120 -3.43 8.22 3.46
C LEU A 120 -3.20 6.74 3.15
N TYR A 121 -3.81 5.85 3.92
CA TYR A 121 -3.63 4.40 3.80
C TYR A 121 -4.97 3.65 3.72
N ARG A 122 -4.91 2.37 3.35
CA ARG A 122 -6.11 1.57 3.00
C ARG A 122 -6.90 1.08 4.21
N GLY A 123 -6.21 0.74 5.29
CA GLY A 123 -6.78 0.22 6.53
C GLY A 123 -5.84 -0.76 7.25
N TRP A 124 -6.17 -1.12 8.49
CA TRP A 124 -5.36 -2.03 9.34
C TRP A 124 -5.18 -3.42 8.74
N TRP A 125 -6.24 -3.93 8.11
CA TRP A 125 -6.26 -5.23 7.44
C TRP A 125 -5.22 -5.33 6.32
N CYS A 126 -4.80 -4.20 5.73
CA CYS A 126 -3.91 -4.18 4.58
C CYS A 126 -2.43 -4.35 4.99
N PRO A 127 -1.78 -5.46 4.62
CA PRO A 127 -0.38 -5.68 4.98
C PRO A 127 0.59 -4.66 4.39
N SER A 128 0.30 -4.13 3.19
CA SER A 128 1.11 -3.10 2.54
C SER A 128 1.08 -1.78 3.32
N SER A 129 -0.04 -1.45 3.95
CA SER A 129 -0.17 -0.25 4.78
C SER A 129 0.67 -0.39 6.05
N LYS A 130 0.64 -1.57 6.69
CA LYS A 130 1.50 -1.87 7.85
C LYS A 130 2.98 -1.78 7.51
N ALA A 131 3.41 -2.36 6.39
CA ALA A 131 4.80 -2.28 5.94
C ALA A 131 5.25 -0.84 5.71
N GLN A 132 4.45 -0.02 5.04
CA GLN A 132 4.75 1.39 4.81
C GLN A 132 4.91 2.17 6.13
N LEU A 133 3.96 2.02 7.07
CA LEU A 133 4.07 2.71 8.35
C LEU A 133 5.25 2.19 9.18
N GLY A 134 5.58 0.90 9.06
CA GLY A 134 6.79 0.32 9.65
C GLY A 134 8.09 0.95 9.11
N GLU A 135 8.16 1.25 7.81
CA GLU A 135 9.29 1.98 7.21
C GLU A 135 9.39 3.41 7.75
N LEU A 136 8.25 4.09 7.98
CA LEU A 136 8.24 5.43 8.57
C LEU A 136 8.66 5.43 10.04
N ILE A 137 8.28 4.42 10.82
CA ILE A 137 8.77 4.25 12.20
C ILE A 137 10.29 4.04 12.20
N ALA A 138 10.80 3.20 11.31
CA ALA A 138 12.24 2.93 11.21
C ALA A 138 13.05 4.19 10.85
N ALA A 139 12.45 5.12 10.09
CA ALA A 139 13.04 6.40 9.71
C ALA A 139 12.56 7.58 10.57
N HIS A 140 11.89 7.32 11.71
CA HIS A 140 11.22 8.37 12.49
C HIS A 140 12.18 9.45 12.98
N GLU A 141 13.38 9.08 13.45
CA GLU A 141 14.39 10.03 13.91
C GLU A 141 14.80 11.00 12.79
N GLU A 142 15.14 10.50 11.61
CA GLU A 142 15.51 11.33 10.46
C GLU A 142 14.37 12.25 9.98
N LEU A 143 13.12 11.74 10.01
CA LEU A 143 11.93 12.52 9.66
C LEU A 143 11.67 13.62 10.70
N ALA A 144 11.81 13.30 11.99
CA ALA A 144 11.64 14.25 13.08
C ALA A 144 12.75 15.32 13.10
N GLU A 145 14.01 14.96 12.81
CA GLU A 145 15.11 15.91 12.64
C GLU A 145 14.88 16.88 11.48
N ALA A 146 14.19 16.41 10.43
CA ALA A 146 13.73 17.26 9.33
C ALA A 146 12.48 18.10 9.69
N GLY A 147 12.01 18.02 10.94
CA GLY A 147 10.87 18.78 11.47
C GLY A 147 9.50 18.22 11.11
N LEU A 148 9.42 17.02 10.51
CA LEU A 148 8.15 16.43 10.08
C LEU A 148 7.38 15.83 11.26
N THR A 149 6.14 16.28 11.44
CA THR A 149 5.15 15.57 12.25
C THR A 149 4.36 14.61 11.36
N ILE A 150 4.19 13.35 11.77
CA ILE A 150 3.56 12.32 10.93
C ILE A 150 2.13 12.04 11.40
N PHE A 151 1.19 12.16 10.46
CA PHE A 151 -0.19 11.72 10.61
C PHE A 151 -0.49 10.67 9.54
N ALA A 152 -1.16 9.58 9.92
CA ALA A 152 -1.60 8.56 8.96
C ALA A 152 -3.12 8.41 9.03
N GLY A 153 -3.83 8.66 7.93
CA GLY A 153 -5.28 8.70 7.86
C GLY A 153 -5.89 7.58 7.03
N SER A 154 -7.02 7.06 7.49
CA SER A 154 -7.88 6.17 6.71
C SER A 154 -9.36 6.45 6.96
N VAL A 155 -10.22 5.88 6.11
CA VAL A 155 -11.68 5.94 6.28
C VAL A 155 -12.18 5.10 7.47
N ASP A 156 -11.31 4.27 8.05
CA ASP A 156 -11.65 3.33 9.11
C ASP A 156 -12.09 4.07 10.37
N SER A 157 -13.01 3.46 11.12
CA SER A 157 -13.47 3.99 12.39
C SER A 157 -12.38 3.92 13.47
N PRO A 158 -12.53 4.64 14.60
CA PRO A 158 -11.60 4.55 15.72
C PRO A 158 -11.39 3.11 16.24
N ALA A 159 -12.43 2.28 16.21
CA ALA A 159 -12.33 0.88 16.64
C ALA A 159 -11.50 0.03 15.66
N GLU A 160 -11.68 0.24 14.36
CA GLU A 160 -10.94 -0.46 13.29
C GLU A 160 -9.48 -0.01 13.21
N SER A 161 -9.21 1.26 13.53
CA SER A 161 -7.88 1.87 13.51
C SER A 161 -7.07 1.67 14.79
N ALA A 162 -7.69 1.23 15.89
CA ALA A 162 -7.02 1.06 17.18
C ALA A 162 -5.78 0.14 17.11
N PRO A 163 -5.81 -1.02 16.43
CA PRO A 163 -4.62 -1.86 16.27
C PRO A 163 -3.51 -1.18 15.47
N MET A 164 -3.86 -0.31 14.52
CA MET A 164 -2.87 0.46 13.77
C MET A 164 -2.17 1.48 14.67
N GLN A 165 -2.92 2.17 15.54
CA GLN A 165 -2.31 3.09 16.50
C GLN A 165 -1.38 2.36 17.48
N GLU A 166 -1.77 1.19 17.96
CA GLU A 166 -0.92 0.35 18.82
C GLU A 166 0.36 -0.06 18.09
N TYR A 167 0.25 -0.45 16.82
CA TYR A 167 1.40 -0.85 15.99
C TYR A 167 2.41 0.29 15.79
N VAL A 168 1.94 1.53 15.57
CA VAL A 168 2.82 2.68 15.31
C VAL A 168 3.29 3.40 16.58
N GLY A 169 2.67 3.12 17.73
CA GLY A 169 2.96 3.77 19.00
C GLY A 169 2.78 5.28 18.93
N ASP A 170 3.67 6.03 19.56
CA ASP A 170 3.62 7.50 19.61
C ASP A 170 4.34 8.18 18.42
N SER A 171 4.95 7.39 17.52
CA SER A 171 5.72 7.91 16.38
C SER A 171 4.83 8.51 15.29
N ILE A 172 3.57 8.06 15.21
CA ILE A 172 2.61 8.45 14.17
C ILE A 172 1.23 8.60 14.82
N THR A 173 0.54 9.70 14.53
CA THR A 173 -0.85 9.88 14.95
C THR A 173 -1.80 9.30 13.90
N ILE A 174 -2.63 8.33 14.28
CA ILE A 174 -3.64 7.75 13.37
C ILE A 174 -4.89 8.62 13.34
N LEU A 175 -5.30 8.98 12.12
CA LEU A 175 -6.54 9.67 11.80
C LEU A 175 -7.57 8.67 11.28
N CYS A 176 -8.73 8.69 11.93
CA CYS A 176 -9.88 7.85 11.70
C CYS A 176 -11.00 8.66 11.05
N ASN A 177 -11.95 7.97 10.42
CA ASN A 177 -13.11 8.57 9.77
C ASN A 177 -12.73 9.69 8.78
N VAL A 178 -11.60 9.55 8.08
CA VAL A 178 -11.28 10.49 6.99
C VAL A 178 -12.42 10.42 5.97
N PRO A 179 -13.08 11.53 5.64
CA PRO A 179 -14.29 11.49 4.83
C PRO A 179 -13.93 11.14 3.38
N GLU A 180 -14.79 10.35 2.72
CA GLU A 180 -14.60 10.01 1.30
C GLU A 180 -14.57 11.25 0.41
N SER A 181 -15.29 12.32 0.77
CA SER A 181 -15.26 13.60 0.06
C SER A 181 -13.86 14.25 0.07
N PHE A 182 -13.12 14.11 1.15
CA PHE A 182 -11.73 14.57 1.21
C PHE A 182 -10.85 13.73 0.28
N LEU A 183 -11.07 12.41 0.20
CA LEU A 183 -10.35 11.57 -0.76
C LEU A 183 -10.63 11.98 -2.21
N ASP A 184 -11.87 12.37 -2.53
CA ASP A 184 -12.23 12.90 -3.84
C ASP A 184 -11.54 14.25 -4.13
N GLU A 185 -11.54 15.18 -3.16
CA GLU A 185 -10.92 16.51 -3.30
C GLU A 185 -9.38 16.44 -3.41
N VAL A 186 -8.74 15.48 -2.74
CA VAL A 186 -7.31 15.21 -2.89
C VAL A 186 -7.04 14.48 -4.22
N GLY A 187 -7.99 13.70 -4.73
CA GLY A 187 -7.83 12.86 -5.92
C GLY A 187 -7.20 11.50 -5.62
N VAL A 188 -7.60 10.88 -4.51
CA VAL A 188 -7.01 9.64 -3.96
C VAL A 188 -8.07 8.65 -3.49
N ARG A 189 -9.29 8.69 -4.04
CA ARG A 189 -10.33 7.71 -3.70
C ARG A 189 -10.15 6.43 -4.52
N ASP A 190 -10.00 5.31 -3.82
CA ASP A 190 -10.09 3.96 -4.39
C ASP A 190 -11.53 3.45 -4.24
N SER A 191 -12.31 3.56 -5.31
CA SER A 191 -13.72 3.14 -5.35
C SER A 191 -13.90 1.62 -5.34
N ARG A 192 -12.83 0.84 -5.56
CA ARG A 192 -12.90 -0.62 -5.48
C ARG A 192 -12.96 -1.09 -4.02
N GLY A 193 -12.36 -0.35 -3.10
CA GLY A 193 -12.33 -0.73 -1.70
C GLY A 193 -11.45 -1.95 -1.40
N ALA A 194 -11.77 -2.61 -0.30
CA ALA A 194 -11.08 -3.83 0.11
C ALA A 194 -11.45 -5.03 -0.80
N PRO A 195 -10.46 -5.84 -1.24
CA PRO A 195 -10.71 -7.09 -1.95
C PRO A 195 -11.64 -8.02 -1.18
N TRP A 196 -12.40 -8.85 -1.89
CA TRP A 196 -13.41 -9.74 -1.28
C TRP A 196 -12.83 -10.67 -0.21
N TYR A 197 -11.60 -11.15 -0.39
CA TYR A 197 -10.94 -12.04 0.58
C TYR A 197 -10.50 -11.27 1.83
N ASP A 198 -10.09 -10.01 1.71
CA ASP A 198 -9.75 -9.19 2.88
C ASP A 198 -11.00 -8.86 3.70
N ARG A 199 -12.14 -8.68 3.04
CA ARG A 199 -13.45 -8.55 3.70
C ARG A 199 -13.84 -9.83 4.43
N ALA A 200 -13.68 -10.99 3.78
CA ALA A 200 -14.06 -12.28 4.33
C ALA A 200 -13.12 -12.77 5.46
N LEU A 201 -11.81 -12.53 5.33
CA LEU A 201 -10.78 -13.08 6.23
C LEU A 201 -10.37 -12.11 7.34
N PHE A 202 -10.40 -10.80 7.07
CA PHE A 202 -9.88 -9.77 7.99
C PHE A 202 -10.95 -8.73 8.38
N GLY A 203 -12.21 -8.93 7.97
CA GLY A 203 -13.32 -8.07 8.37
C GLY A 203 -13.26 -6.66 7.78
N ALA A 204 -12.54 -6.46 6.67
CA ALA A 204 -12.53 -5.16 6.00
C ALA A 204 -13.95 -4.76 5.57
N ALA A 205 -14.31 -3.50 5.78
CA ALA A 205 -15.62 -2.99 5.42
C ALA A 205 -15.76 -2.77 3.89
N GLU A 206 -16.97 -2.97 3.36
CA GLU A 206 -17.30 -2.70 1.96
C GLU A 206 -17.60 -1.21 1.75
N ARG A 207 -16.56 -0.44 1.44
CA ARG A 207 -16.62 1.00 1.16
C ARG A 207 -15.44 1.44 0.29
N ALA A 208 -15.49 2.66 -0.22
CA ALA A 208 -14.30 3.25 -0.83
C ALA A 208 -13.23 3.50 0.24
N ILE A 209 -11.97 3.43 -0.16
CA ILE A 209 -10.82 3.62 0.72
C ILE A 209 -9.84 4.59 0.08
N ALA A 210 -8.79 4.97 0.81
CA ALA A 210 -7.74 5.78 0.20
C ALA A 210 -6.86 4.96 -0.74
N MET A 211 -6.59 5.51 -1.92
CA MET A 211 -5.38 5.22 -2.67
C MET A 211 -4.19 5.65 -1.80
N PRO A 212 -3.23 4.75 -1.56
CA PRO A 212 -2.08 5.06 -0.73
C PRO A 212 -1.36 6.31 -1.23
N THR A 213 -1.22 7.32 -0.37
CA THR A 213 -0.68 8.62 -0.77
C THR A 213 0.13 9.23 0.37
N ALA A 214 1.26 9.83 0.05
CA ALA A 214 2.06 10.63 0.97
C ALA A 214 2.03 12.10 0.52
N LEU A 215 1.60 13.00 1.41
CA LEU A 215 1.59 14.44 1.20
C LEU A 215 2.43 15.10 2.29
N VAL A 216 3.35 16.00 1.91
CA VAL A 216 3.95 16.92 2.89
C VAL A 216 3.28 18.27 2.74
N VAL A 217 2.78 18.78 3.87
CA VAL A 217 2.09 20.07 3.95
C VAL A 217 2.92 21.01 4.82
N GLU A 218 3.25 22.16 4.28
CA GLU A 218 3.99 23.21 5.01
C GLU A 218 3.04 24.10 5.84
N ARG A 219 3.61 24.96 6.68
CA ARG A 219 2.84 25.84 7.58
C ARG A 219 1.89 26.81 6.87
N SER A 220 2.15 27.12 5.60
CA SER A 220 1.27 27.95 4.76
C SER A 220 -0.04 27.25 4.35
N GLY A 221 -0.16 25.94 4.60
CA GLY A 221 -1.26 25.12 4.12
C GLY A 221 -1.03 24.53 2.73
N ARG A 222 0.12 24.76 2.11
CA ARG A 222 0.43 24.23 0.77
C ARG A 222 1.10 22.86 0.83
N VAL A 223 0.80 22.06 -0.17
CA VAL A 223 1.47 20.80 -0.43
C VAL A 223 2.85 21.08 -1.05
N VAL A 224 3.92 20.60 -0.44
CA VAL A 224 5.31 20.73 -0.94
C VAL A 224 5.85 19.43 -1.50
N PHE A 225 5.24 18.31 -1.14
CA PHE A 225 5.50 16.99 -1.73
C PHE A 225 4.20 16.22 -1.86
N ALA A 226 4.02 15.51 -2.96
CA ALA A 226 2.85 14.67 -3.19
C ALA A 226 3.24 13.43 -4.00
N ASP A 227 3.02 12.25 -3.43
CA ASP A 227 3.23 10.97 -4.10
C ASP A 227 2.03 10.06 -3.88
N ARG A 228 1.30 9.77 -4.96
CA ARG A 228 0.14 8.88 -4.97
C ARG A 228 0.51 7.58 -5.65
N ALA A 229 0.27 6.48 -4.96
CA ALA A 229 0.52 5.14 -5.44
C ALA A 229 -0.23 4.84 -6.75
N LYS A 230 0.49 4.27 -7.73
CA LYS A 230 -0.11 3.75 -8.97
C LYS A 230 -0.67 2.34 -8.83
N SER A 231 -0.25 1.63 -7.79
CA SER A 231 -0.68 0.27 -7.47
C SER A 231 -0.64 0.04 -5.97
N VAL A 232 -1.24 -1.05 -5.48
CA VAL A 232 -1.19 -1.42 -4.06
C VAL A 232 0.25 -1.64 -3.59
N GLU A 233 1.21 -1.85 -4.49
CA GLU A 233 2.63 -2.00 -4.17
C GLU A 233 3.48 -0.73 -4.31
N ASP A 234 2.92 0.36 -4.82
CA ASP A 234 3.69 1.60 -5.01
C ASP A 234 3.61 2.45 -3.74
N ARG A 235 4.74 2.77 -3.09
CA ARG A 235 4.78 3.52 -1.83
C ARG A 235 5.96 4.48 -1.79
N ALA A 236 5.70 5.71 -1.35
CA ALA A 236 6.72 6.69 -1.05
C ALA A 236 7.66 6.16 0.04
N ALA A 237 8.92 5.91 -0.31
CA ALA A 237 9.94 5.57 0.68
C ALA A 237 10.31 6.82 1.52
N PRO A 238 10.72 6.65 2.79
CA PRO A 238 11.12 7.78 3.64
C PRO A 238 12.22 8.64 3.02
N THR A 239 13.18 8.02 2.32
CA THR A 239 14.28 8.72 1.64
C THR A 239 13.80 9.64 0.52
N LEU A 240 12.76 9.25 -0.21
CA LEU A 240 12.16 10.08 -1.25
C LEU A 240 11.51 11.34 -0.64
N ILE A 241 10.81 11.17 0.48
CA ILE A 241 10.17 12.26 1.23
C ILE A 241 11.23 13.23 1.75
N LEU A 242 12.26 12.72 2.42
CA LEU A 242 13.37 13.51 2.97
C LEU A 242 14.12 14.31 1.88
N ASN A 243 14.35 13.71 0.71
CA ASN A 243 15.01 14.41 -0.39
C ASN A 243 14.16 15.54 -0.97
N ALA A 244 12.83 15.40 -0.94
CA ALA A 244 11.93 16.42 -1.47
C ALA A 244 11.84 17.67 -0.58
N ILE A 245 12.04 17.52 0.74
CA ILE A 245 11.92 18.61 1.71
C ILE A 245 13.24 19.31 2.05
N LYS A 246 14.38 18.74 1.64
CA LYS A 246 15.73 19.30 1.85
C LYS A 246 16.13 20.36 0.80
N VAL A 247 15.18 20.82 -0.03
CA VAL A 247 15.39 21.81 -1.11
C VAL A 247 15.16 23.23 -0.61
#